data_AF-A0A820MI20-F1
#
_entry.id   AF-A0A820MI20-F1
#
_cell.length_a   1.000
_cell.length_b   1.000
_cell.length_c   1.000
_cell.angle_alpha   90.00
_cell.angle_beta   90.00
_cell.angle_gamma   90.00
#
_symmetry.space_group_name_H-M   'P 1'
#
loop_
_entity.id
_entity.type
_entity.pdbx_description
1 polymer ?
#
loop_
_entity_poly.entity_id
_entity_poly.type
_entity_poly.pdbx_seq_one_letter_code
_entity_poly.pdbx_strand_id
1 'polypeptide(L)'
;MQMLCLCVGCLLYAKYSQCDPLRAKMISRPDQMYPLFVIETLGRFPGLTGLFIACILSATLSTFSSGVNSIATVILEDIYKRLSTKLEISNRQQVILSKVLSVVVGCLTVFMAFIVSYMKSSIATVSMIFLYLFIT
;
A
#
# COMPACT_ATOMS: atom_id res chain seq x y z
N MET A 1 -13.38 0.71 9.79
CA MET A 1 -12.19 -0.01 9.28
C MET A 1 -11.61 -0.96 10.34
N GLN A 2 -11.13 -0.47 11.49
CA GLN A 2 -10.48 -1.32 12.51
C GLN A 2 -11.36 -2.49 13.02
N MET A 3 -12.66 -2.25 13.24
CA MET A 3 -13.58 -3.28 13.71
C MET A 3 -13.78 -4.43 12.68
N LEU A 4 -13.75 -4.11 11.38
CA LEU A 4 -13.79 -5.13 10.31
C LEU A 4 -12.50 -5.96 10.29
N CYS A 5 -11.34 -5.31 10.43
CA CYS A 5 -10.06 -6.02 10.49
C CYS A 5 -10.03 -7.02 11.65
N LEU A 6 -10.56 -6.63 12.82
CA LEU A 6 -10.66 -7.50 13.98
C LEU A 6 -11.56 -8.73 13.69
N CYS A 7 -12.74 -8.51 13.11
CA CYS A 7 -13.65 -9.60 12.74
C CYS A 7 -12.98 -10.59 11.78
N VAL A 8 -12.29 -10.12 10.75
CA VAL A 8 -11.59 -11.00 9.80
C VAL A 8 -10.42 -11.73 10.48
N GLY A 9 -9.70 -11.06 11.40
CA GLY A 9 -8.67 -11.70 12.23
C GLY A 9 -9.22 -12.84 13.10
N CYS A 10 -10.38 -12.64 13.74
CA CYS A 10 -11.06 -13.69 14.50
C CYS A 10 -11.50 -14.86 13.61
N LEU A 11 -12.01 -14.59 12.39
CA LEU A 11 -12.38 -15.63 11.42
C LEU A 11 -11.17 -16.46 10.98
N LEU A 12 -10.05 -15.80 10.67
CA LEU A 12 -8.77 -16.45 10.35
C LEU A 12 -8.29 -17.33 11.50
N TYR A 13 -8.32 -16.80 12.73
CA TYR A 13 -7.96 -17.57 13.93
C TYR A 13 -8.87 -18.78 14.11
N ALA A 14 -10.19 -18.61 14.01
CA ALA A 14 -11.13 -19.72 14.12
C ALA A 14 -10.87 -20.82 13.08
N LYS A 15 -10.59 -20.43 11.83
CA LYS A 15 -10.31 -21.36 10.72
C LYS A 15 -8.99 -22.13 10.89
N TYR A 16 -7.92 -21.46 11.33
CA TYR A 16 -6.57 -22.01 11.44
C TYR A 16 -6.12 -22.32 12.86
N SER A 17 -7.04 -22.34 13.84
CA SER A 17 -6.76 -22.62 15.26
C SER A 17 -6.12 -24.00 15.49
N GLN A 18 -6.52 -25.00 14.70
CA GLN A 18 -6.03 -26.38 14.82
C GLN A 18 -4.88 -26.70 13.86
N CYS A 19 -4.82 -26.03 12.71
CA CYS A 19 -3.80 -26.27 11.68
C CYS A 19 -3.28 -24.93 11.15
N ASP A 20 -2.06 -24.59 11.54
CA ASP A 20 -1.39 -23.35 11.12
C ASP A 20 -0.80 -23.53 9.71
N PRO A 21 -1.28 -22.77 8.70
CA PRO A 21 -0.83 -22.88 7.32
C PRO A 21 0.67 -22.54 7.15
N LEU A 22 1.25 -21.75 8.06
CA LEU A 22 2.67 -21.41 8.05
C LEU A 22 3.53 -22.60 8.46
N ARG A 23 3.12 -23.31 9.52
CA ARG A 23 3.82 -24.54 9.98
C ARG A 23 3.61 -25.71 9.03
N ALA A 24 2.43 -25.79 8.42
CA ALA A 24 2.11 -26.78 7.39
C ALA A 24 2.83 -26.53 6.05
N LYS A 25 3.66 -25.48 5.93
CA LYS A 25 4.39 -25.08 4.72
C LYS A 25 3.48 -24.81 3.50
N MET A 26 2.21 -24.46 3.73
CA MET A 26 1.31 -24.04 2.66
C MET A 26 1.58 -22.59 2.22
N ILE A 27 2.13 -21.78 3.13
CA ILE A 27 2.59 -20.41 2.86
C ILE A 27 4.03 -20.22 3.35
N SER A 28 4.78 -19.35 2.66
CA SER A 28 6.17 -19.04 3.01
C SER A 28 6.30 -17.79 3.86
N ARG A 29 5.32 -16.88 3.80
CA ARG A 29 5.32 -15.60 4.51
C ARG A 29 3.98 -15.40 5.23
N PRO A 30 3.97 -14.79 6.42
CA PRO A 30 2.73 -14.52 7.16
C PRO A 30 1.75 -13.64 6.37
N ASP A 31 2.25 -12.75 5.50
CA ASP A 31 1.45 -11.84 4.68
C ASP A 31 0.53 -12.57 3.66
N GLN A 32 0.79 -13.85 3.39
CA GLN A 32 0.04 -14.68 2.44
C GLN A 32 -1.19 -15.36 3.06
N MET A 33 -1.39 -15.24 4.38
CA MET A 33 -2.45 -15.95 5.10
C MET A 33 -3.85 -15.50 4.68
N TYR A 34 -4.05 -14.19 4.48
CA TYR A 34 -5.33 -13.63 4.00
C TYR A 34 -5.68 -14.07 2.57
N PRO A 35 -4.76 -13.97 1.58
CA PRO A 35 -4.99 -14.52 0.25
C PRO A 35 -5.33 -16.01 0.25
N LEU A 36 -4.61 -16.83 1.04
CA LEU A 36 -4.88 -18.26 1.15
C LEU A 36 -6.30 -18.53 1.67
N PHE A 37 -6.70 -17.85 2.75
CA PHE A 37 -8.03 -17.98 3.33
C PHE A 37 -9.14 -17.67 2.32
N VAL A 38 -8.96 -16.62 1.52
CA VAL A 38 -9.94 -16.24 0.49
C VAL A 38 -10.00 -17.27 -0.63
N ILE A 39 -8.86 -17.79 -1.10
CA ILE A 39 -8.85 -18.81 -2.15
C ILE A 39 -9.52 -20.10 -1.66
N GLU A 40 -9.24 -20.53 -0.42
CA GLU A 40 -9.85 -21.74 0.15
C GLU A 40 -11.36 -21.58 0.40
N THR A 41 -11.81 -20.39 0.78
CA THR A 41 -13.21 -20.15 1.15
C THR A 41 -14.08 -19.80 -0.05
N LEU A 42 -13.59 -18.90 -0.92
CA LEU A 42 -14.33 -18.36 -2.06
C LEU A 42 -14.00 -19.08 -3.38
N GLY A 43 -12.95 -19.89 -3.44
CA GLY A 43 -12.53 -20.58 -4.67
C GLY A 43 -13.54 -21.60 -5.20
N ARG A 44 -14.54 -21.99 -4.41
CA ARG A 44 -15.67 -22.81 -4.86
C ARG A 44 -16.61 -22.06 -5.82
N PHE A 45 -16.63 -20.73 -5.76
CA PHE A 45 -17.48 -19.90 -6.60
C PHE A 45 -16.64 -19.19 -7.66
N PRO A 46 -16.77 -19.58 -8.95
CA PRO A 46 -15.99 -18.96 -10.01
C PRO A 46 -16.30 -17.45 -10.09
N GLY A 47 -15.26 -16.63 -10.17
CA GLY A 47 -15.35 -15.17 -10.26
C GLY A 47 -15.27 -14.42 -8.92
N LEU A 48 -15.64 -15.02 -7.78
CA LEU A 48 -15.59 -14.30 -6.49
C LEU A 48 -14.15 -14.00 -6.04
N THR A 49 -13.20 -14.91 -6.26
CA THR A 49 -11.79 -14.65 -5.99
C THR A 49 -11.26 -13.50 -6.87
N GLY A 50 -11.70 -13.42 -8.13
CA GLY A 50 -11.36 -12.32 -9.03
C GLY A 50 -11.94 -10.98 -8.58
N LEU A 51 -13.19 -10.98 -8.13
CA LEU A 51 -13.85 -9.81 -7.54
C LEU A 51 -13.09 -9.31 -6.31
N PHE A 52 -12.67 -10.23 -5.42
CA PHE A 52 -11.88 -9.89 -4.24
C PHE A 52 -10.56 -9.20 -4.60
N ILE A 53 -9.82 -9.76 -5.57
CA ILE A 53 -8.56 -9.17 -6.04
C ILE A 53 -8.83 -7.79 -6.66
N ALA A 54 -9.88 -7.63 -7.45
CA ALA A 54 -10.26 -6.35 -8.04
C ALA A 54 -10.59 -5.29 -6.96
N CYS A 55 -11.31 -5.67 -5.91
CA CYS A 55 -11.62 -4.79 -4.78
C CYS A 55 -10.36 -4.33 -4.04
N ILE A 56 -9.42 -5.23 -3.76
CA ILE A 56 -8.16 -4.88 -3.10
C ILE A 56 -7.35 -3.94 -3.98
N LEU A 57 -7.18 -4.26 -5.25
CA LEU A 57 -6.43 -3.41 -6.18
C LEU A 57 -7.03 -2.01 -6.27
N SER A 58 -8.36 -1.90 -6.35
CA SER A 58 -9.06 -0.61 -6.35
C SER A 58 -8.86 0.17 -5.05
N ALA A 59 -8.99 -0.50 -3.89
CA ALA A 59 -8.78 0.13 -2.59
C ALA A 59 -7.33 0.63 -2.42
N THR A 60 -6.36 -0.21 -2.77
CA THR A 60 -4.93 0.15 -2.74
C THR A 60 -4.62 1.29 -3.69
N LEU A 61 -5.16 1.26 -4.92
CA LEU A 61 -4.92 2.31 -5.92
C LEU A 61 -5.53 3.65 -5.50
N SER A 62 -6.69 3.64 -4.83
CA SER A 62 -7.32 4.86 -4.28
C SER A 62 -6.42 5.54 -3.24
N THR A 63 -5.91 4.77 -2.27
CA THR A 63 -4.96 5.29 -1.27
C THR A 63 -3.62 5.70 -1.90
N PHE A 64 -3.15 4.95 -2.89
CA PHE A 64 -1.93 5.29 -3.62
C PHE A 64 -2.07 6.62 -4.35
N SER A 65 -3.17 6.81 -5.08
CA SER A 65 -3.45 8.04 -5.83
C SER A 65 -3.61 9.24 -4.89
N SER A 66 -4.29 9.10 -3.76
CA SER A 66 -4.43 10.20 -2.80
C SER A 66 -3.09 10.55 -2.16
N GLY A 67 -2.26 9.55 -1.79
CA GLY A 67 -0.91 9.77 -1.27
C GLY A 67 0.01 10.51 -2.24
N VAL A 68 0.08 10.05 -3.49
CA VAL A 68 0.89 10.71 -4.55
C VAL A 68 0.39 12.14 -4.80
N ASN A 69 -0.93 12.34 -4.88
CA ASN A 69 -1.51 13.66 -5.11
C ASN A 69 -1.24 14.63 -3.94
N SER A 70 -1.33 14.14 -2.70
CA SER A 70 -0.98 14.93 -1.52
C SER A 70 0.50 15.33 -1.51
N ILE A 71 1.42 14.41 -1.81
CA ILE A 71 2.87 14.72 -1.89
C ILE A 71 3.14 15.73 -3.00
N ALA A 72 2.54 15.56 -4.18
CA ALA A 72 2.69 16.51 -5.29
C ALA A 72 2.19 17.91 -4.92
N THR A 73 1.09 17.98 -4.16
CA THR A 73 0.52 19.24 -3.67
C THR A 73 1.44 19.90 -2.64
N VAL A 74 1.93 19.13 -1.66
CA VAL A 74 2.89 19.62 -0.64
C VAL A 74 4.16 20.15 -1.29
N ILE A 75 4.74 19.44 -2.27
CA ILE A 75 5.94 19.93 -2.97
C ILE A 75 5.66 21.24 -3.71
N LEU A 76 4.48 21.37 -4.34
CA LEU A 76 4.12 22.57 -5.08
C LEU A 76 3.86 23.77 -4.15
N GLU A 77 3.13 23.59 -3.06
CA GLU A 77 2.82 24.64 -2.10
C GLU A 77 4.02 24.99 -1.21
N ASP A 78 4.68 24.01 -0.59
CA ASP A 78 5.72 24.25 0.43
C ASP A 78 7.10 24.50 -0.16
N ILE A 79 7.47 23.85 -1.27
CA ILE A 79 8.78 24.07 -1.89
C ILE A 79 8.64 25.11 -2.99
N TYR A 80 7.79 24.90 -3.98
CA TYR A 80 7.81 25.75 -5.17
C TYR A 80 7.32 27.18 -4.89
N LYS A 81 6.12 27.35 -4.30
CA LYS A 81 5.58 28.69 -4.03
C LYS A 81 6.35 29.44 -2.94
N ARG A 82 6.86 28.73 -1.93
CA ARG A 82 7.68 29.34 -0.87
C ARG A 82 9.03 29.83 -1.38
N LEU A 83 9.71 29.07 -2.25
CA LEU A 83 11.01 29.46 -2.82
C LEU A 83 10.88 30.49 -3.95
N SER A 84 9.79 30.45 -4.72
CA SER A 84 9.55 31.33 -5.87
C SER A 84 8.67 32.53 -5.53
N THR A 85 8.96 33.23 -4.42
CA THR A 85 8.20 34.39 -3.87
C THR A 85 7.95 35.54 -4.88
N LYS A 86 8.46 35.47 -6.12
CA LYS A 86 8.33 36.49 -7.16
C LYS A 86 7.74 36.01 -8.51
N LEU A 87 7.40 34.74 -8.68
CA LEU A 87 6.88 34.22 -9.96
C LEU A 87 5.44 33.72 -9.78
N GLU A 88 4.47 34.54 -10.20
CA GLU A 88 3.09 34.09 -10.38
C GLU A 88 3.04 33.06 -11.50
N ILE A 89 2.93 31.80 -11.10
CA ILE A 89 2.84 30.69 -12.04
C ILE A 89 1.40 30.64 -12.55
N SER A 90 1.23 30.52 -13.87
CA SER A 90 -0.10 30.34 -14.46
C SER A 90 -0.76 29.04 -13.95
N ASN A 91 -2.07 29.04 -13.75
CA ASN A 91 -2.86 27.84 -13.38
C ASN A 91 -2.53 26.62 -14.28
N ARG A 92 -2.28 26.86 -15.58
CA ARG A 92 -1.93 25.78 -16.53
C ARG A 92 -0.57 25.15 -16.23
N GLN A 93 0.41 25.96 -15.84
CA GLN A 93 1.75 25.51 -15.48
C GLN A 93 1.75 24.76 -14.13
N GLN A 94 0.93 25.19 -13.16
CA GLN A 94 0.76 24.47 -11.89
C GLN A 94 0.20 23.05 -12.10
N VAL A 95 -0.81 22.91 -12.98
CA VAL A 95 -1.39 21.59 -13.31
C VAL A 95 -0.36 20.68 -13.99
N ILE A 96 0.43 21.21 -14.93
CA ILE A 96 1.48 20.43 -15.62
C ILE A 96 2.55 20.00 -14.61
N LEU A 97 2.99 20.91 -13.75
CA LEU A 97 4.01 20.62 -12.74
C LEU A 97 3.52 19.56 -11.74
N SER A 98 2.28 19.67 -11.26
CA SER A 98 1.66 18.69 -10.37
C SER A 98 1.57 17.30 -11.03
N LYS A 99 1.21 17.21 -12.31
CA LYS A 99 1.20 15.94 -13.06
C LYS A 99 2.61 15.33 -13.17
N VAL A 100 3.61 16.13 -13.50
CA VAL A 100 5.01 15.67 -13.60
C VAL A 100 5.51 15.16 -12.25
N LEU A 101 5.28 15.92 -11.18
CA LEU A 101 5.60 15.52 -9.80
C LEU A 101 4.93 14.20 -9.42
N SER A 102 3.65 14.04 -9.77
CA SER A 102 2.90 12.82 -9.48
C SER A 102 3.50 11.60 -10.17
N VAL A 103 3.94 11.74 -11.43
CA VAL A 103 4.64 10.66 -12.17
C VAL A 103 5.97 10.32 -11.50
N VAL A 104 6.78 11.31 -11.14
CA VAL A 104 8.08 11.11 -10.49
C VAL A 104 7.93 10.38 -9.16
N VAL A 105 7.02 10.84 -8.29
CA VAL A 105 6.74 10.19 -6.99
C VAL A 105 6.20 8.78 -7.19
N GLY A 106 5.34 8.55 -8.19
CA GLY A 106 4.87 7.22 -8.57
C GLY A 106 6.01 6.29 -8.96
N CYS A 107 6.92 6.73 -9.83
CA CYS A 107 8.10 5.96 -10.24
C CYS A 107 9.02 5.64 -9.05
N LEU A 108 9.29 6.62 -8.19
CA LEU A 108 10.08 6.42 -6.97
C LEU A 108 9.43 5.39 -6.03
N THR A 109 8.11 5.41 -5.91
CA THR A 109 7.38 4.45 -5.07
C THR A 109 7.48 3.03 -5.63
N VAL A 110 7.37 2.84 -6.95
CA VAL A 110 7.57 1.53 -7.60
C VAL A 110 9.00 1.04 -7.43
N PHE A 111 9.98 1.92 -7.59
CA PHE A 111 11.38 1.59 -7.36
C PHE A 111 11.63 1.13 -5.92
N MET A 112 11.05 1.83 -4.93
CA MET A 112 11.14 1.43 -3.53
C MET A 112 10.47 0.09 -3.25
N ALA A 113 9.30 -0.19 -3.87
CA ALA A 113 8.62 -1.47 -3.76
C ALA A 113 9.49 -2.63 -4.28
N PHE A 114 10.27 -2.39 -5.33
CA PHE A 114 11.22 -3.36 -5.87
C PHE A 114 12.33 -3.65 -4.86
N ILE A 115 12.93 -2.64 -4.24
CA ILE A 115 13.94 -2.81 -3.19
C ILE A 115 13.40 -3.64 -2.03
N VAL A 116 12.19 -3.32 -1.55
CA VAL A 116 11.53 -4.06 -0.46
C VAL A 116 11.29 -5.53 -0.84
N SER A 117 11.04 -5.83 -2.12
CA SER A 117 10.82 -7.21 -2.57
C SER A 117 12.06 -8.11 -2.42
N TYR A 118 13.27 -7.54 -2.41
CA TYR A 118 14.50 -8.28 -2.13
C TYR A 118 14.77 -8.49 -0.63
N MET A 119 14.09 -7.75 0.24
CA MET A 119 14.22 -7.94 1.68
C MET A 119 13.51 -9.24 2.09
N LYS A 120 14.21 -10.11 2.83
CA LYS A 120 13.59 -11.29 3.46
C LYS A 120 12.73 -10.93 4.69
N SER A 121 12.81 -9.67 5.14
CA SER A 121 12.09 -9.16 6.30
C SER A 121 10.60 -8.94 6.01
N SER A 122 9.77 -9.08 7.03
CA SER A 122 8.35 -8.72 6.93
C SER A 122 8.19 -7.21 6.78
N ILE A 123 7.13 -6.79 6.07
CA ILE A 123 6.76 -5.38 5.90
C ILE A 123 6.63 -4.68 7.26
N ALA A 124 6.12 -5.37 8.28
CA ALA A 124 6.02 -4.83 9.64
C ALA A 124 7.39 -4.52 10.26
N THR A 125 8.41 -5.31 9.96
CA THR A 125 9.78 -5.04 10.44
C THR A 125 10.36 -3.83 9.70
N VAL A 126 10.13 -3.72 8.40
CA VAL A 126 10.62 -2.59 7.59
C VAL A 126 9.97 -1.28 8.04
N SER A 127 8.67 -1.27 8.33
CA SER A 127 7.99 -0.07 8.82
C SER A 127 8.49 0.36 10.20
N MET A 128 8.77 -0.59 11.09
CA MET A 128 9.35 -0.30 12.41
C MET A 128 10.75 0.30 12.28
N ILE A 129 11.62 -0.25 11.41
CA ILE A 129 12.96 0.32 11.16
C ILE A 129 12.86 1.76 10.68
N PHE A 130 11.94 2.06 9.76
CA PHE A 130 11.74 3.42 9.26
C PHE A 130 11.29 4.38 10.37
N LEU A 131 10.36 3.94 11.23
CA LEU A 131 9.92 4.72 12.39
C LEU A 131 11.07 4.98 13.38
N TYR A 132 11.90 3.99 13.67
CA TYR A 132 13.06 4.15 14.54
C TYR A 132 14.09 5.13 13.97
N LEU A 133 14.30 5.12 12.65
CA LEU A 133 15.20 6.06 11.97
C LEU A 133 14.70 7.51 12.06
N PHE A 134 13.38 7.73 12.08
CA PHE A 134 12.80 9.09 12.14
C PHE A 134 12.72 9.64 13.56
N ILE A 135 12.74 8.77 14.58
CA ILE A 135 12.69 9.13 16.01
C ILE A 135 14.09 9.41 16.59
N THR A 136 15.16 8.91 15.94
CA THR A 136 16.56 9.13 16.33
C THR A 136 17.15 10.32 15.58
#